data_AF-A0A537WI87-F1
#
_entry.id   AF-A0A537WI87-F1
#
_cell.length_a   1.000
_cell.length_b   1.000
_cell.length_c   1.000
_cell.angle_alpha   90.00
_cell.angle_beta   90.00
_cell.angle_gamma   90.00
#
_symmetry.space_group_name_H-M   'P 1'
#
loop_
_entity.id
_entity.type
_entity.pdbx_description
1 polymer ?
#
loop_
_entity_poly.entity_id
_entity_poly.type
_entity_poly.pdbx_seq_one_letter_code
_entity_poly.pdbx_strand_id
1 'polypeptide(L)'
;FLSGPGLAADHRRHGGPAFKGQALDGPAIVAAAAAGDPSCRATLDRYAERLARALAGVINILDPDAIVLGGGLSTMRHLYEDVPRLWGRHIISDTIATRLLPPMHGDSSGVRGAAWLWRPEDLV
;
A
#
# COMPACT_ATOMS: atom_id res chain seq x y z
N PHE A 1 -3.88 -10.82 0.92
CA PHE A 1 -4.91 -9.91 0.37
C PHE A 1 -4.37 -8.49 0.16
N LEU A 2 -3.44 -7.98 0.99
CA LEU A 2 -2.70 -6.72 0.77
C LEU A 2 -1.32 -6.96 0.13
N SER A 3 -1.31 -7.59 -1.04
CA SER A 3 -0.09 -7.82 -1.84
C SER A 3 -0.43 -7.70 -3.32
N GLY A 4 0.56 -7.58 -4.21
CA GLY A 4 0.35 -7.57 -5.66
C GLY A 4 -0.47 -8.78 -6.16
N PRO A 5 -0.08 -10.02 -5.83
CA PRO A 5 -0.89 -11.20 -6.13
C PRO A 5 -2.27 -11.18 -5.46
N GLY A 6 -2.37 -10.59 -4.26
CA GLY A 6 -3.63 -10.41 -3.55
C GLY A 6 -4.60 -9.47 -4.27
N LEU A 7 -4.09 -8.38 -4.87
CA LEU A 7 -4.85 -7.44 -5.69
C LEU A 7 -5.37 -8.14 -6.96
N ALA A 8 -4.51 -8.86 -7.67
CA ALA A 8 -4.89 -9.62 -8.87
C ALA A 8 -5.93 -10.71 -8.57
N ALA A 9 -5.77 -11.41 -7.43
CA ALA A 9 -6.74 -12.40 -6.98
C ALA A 9 -8.10 -11.77 -6.62
N ASP A 10 -8.10 -10.60 -5.97
CA ASP A 10 -9.34 -9.86 -5.67
C ASP A 10 -10.07 -9.45 -6.95
N HIS A 11 -9.34 -8.89 -7.91
CA HIS A 11 -9.90 -8.49 -9.20
C HIS A 11 -10.66 -9.64 -9.87
N ARG A 12 -10.00 -10.81 -9.93
CA ARG A 12 -10.59 -12.03 -10.50
C ARG A 12 -11.81 -12.51 -9.73
N ARG A 13 -11.75 -12.49 -8.39
CA ARG A 13 -12.86 -12.92 -7.52
C ARG A 13 -14.12 -12.09 -7.75
N HIS A 14 -13.96 -10.82 -8.10
CA HIS A 14 -15.05 -9.89 -8.37
C HIS A 14 -15.44 -9.80 -9.86
N GLY A 15 -15.07 -10.79 -10.67
CA GLY A 15 -15.46 -10.88 -12.09
C GLY A 15 -14.69 -9.92 -13.01
N GLY A 16 -13.54 -9.43 -12.56
CA GLY A 16 -12.66 -8.57 -13.35
C GLY A 16 -12.22 -9.24 -14.66
N PRO A 17 -12.24 -8.52 -15.80
CA PRO A 17 -11.93 -9.09 -17.10
C PRO A 17 -10.47 -9.56 -17.18
N ALA A 18 -10.25 -10.67 -17.87
CA ALA A 18 -8.93 -11.15 -18.23
C ALA A 18 -8.50 -10.55 -19.58
N PHE A 19 -7.21 -10.28 -19.76
CA PHE A 19 -6.66 -9.91 -21.06
C PHE A 19 -6.04 -11.15 -21.72
N LYS A 20 -6.48 -11.49 -22.94
CA LYS A 20 -6.04 -12.70 -23.67
C LYS A 20 -6.15 -13.99 -22.84
N GLY A 21 -7.19 -14.10 -22.01
CA GLY A 21 -7.40 -15.26 -21.14
C GLY A 21 -6.48 -15.34 -19.92
N GLN A 22 -5.63 -14.34 -19.68
CA GLN A 22 -4.78 -14.24 -18.50
C GLN A 22 -5.32 -13.21 -17.52
N ALA A 23 -5.25 -13.54 -16.23
CA ALA A 23 -5.65 -12.60 -15.19
C ALA A 23 -4.73 -11.37 -15.21
N LEU A 24 -5.31 -10.18 -15.08
CA LEU A 24 -4.53 -8.95 -14.97
C LEU A 24 -3.65 -9.00 -13.71
N ASP A 25 -2.41 -8.57 -13.86
CA ASP A 25 -1.50 -8.34 -12.74
C ASP A 25 -1.74 -6.95 -12.12
N GLY A 26 -1.03 -6.65 -11.03
CA GLY A 26 -1.18 -5.37 -10.34
C GLY A 26 -0.95 -4.15 -11.25
N PRO A 27 0.18 -4.07 -11.98
CA PRO A 27 0.44 -2.99 -12.93
C PRO A 27 -0.65 -2.82 -13.99
N ALA A 28 -1.15 -3.91 -14.57
CA ALA A 28 -2.20 -3.85 -15.58
C ALA A 28 -3.54 -3.36 -15.01
N ILE A 29 -3.90 -3.76 -13.78
CA ILE A 29 -5.10 -3.25 -13.08
C ILE A 29 -4.98 -1.75 -12.85
N VAL A 30 -3.81 -1.26 -12.42
CA VAL A 30 -3.58 0.17 -12.20
C VAL A 30 -3.70 0.96 -13.51
N ALA A 31 -3.08 0.46 -14.59
CA ALA A 31 -3.14 1.10 -15.90
C ALA A 31 -4.59 1.13 -16.46
N ALA A 32 -5.33 0.03 -16.36
CA ALA A 32 -6.71 -0.04 -16.81
C ALA A 32 -7.64 0.87 -16.00
N ALA A 33 -7.46 0.94 -14.68
CA ALA A 33 -8.20 1.88 -13.83
C ALA A 33 -7.93 3.35 -14.23
N ALA A 34 -6.67 3.69 -14.54
CA ALA A 34 -6.31 5.02 -15.03
C ALA A 34 -6.90 5.32 -16.42
N ALA A 35 -7.10 4.29 -17.24
CA ALA A 35 -7.80 4.38 -18.53
C ALA A 35 -9.34 4.41 -18.39
N GLY A 36 -9.88 4.39 -17.17
CA GLY A 36 -11.31 4.51 -16.90
C GLY A 36 -12.06 3.19 -16.77
N ASP A 37 -11.38 2.04 -16.66
CA ASP A 37 -12.04 0.75 -16.42
C ASP A 37 -12.70 0.74 -15.01
N PRO A 38 -14.04 0.62 -14.93
CA PRO A 38 -14.75 0.70 -13.66
C PRO A 38 -14.51 -0.52 -12.75
N SER A 39 -14.24 -1.69 -13.32
CA SER A 39 -13.96 -2.92 -12.55
C SER A 39 -12.58 -2.85 -11.89
N CYS A 40 -11.59 -2.34 -12.62
CA CYS A 40 -10.25 -2.09 -12.10
C CYS A 40 -10.28 -0.98 -11.04
N ARG A 41 -11.03 0.11 -11.28
CA ARG A 41 -11.23 1.17 -10.28
C ARG A 41 -11.84 0.61 -8.99
N ALA A 42 -12.92 -0.15 -9.09
CA ALA A 42 -13.56 -0.78 -7.93
C ALA A 42 -12.60 -1.73 -7.18
N THR A 43 -11.66 -2.36 -7.90
CA THR A 43 -10.63 -3.21 -7.30
C THR A 43 -9.64 -2.39 -6.49
N LEU A 44 -9.15 -1.26 -7.01
CA LEU A 44 -8.28 -0.34 -6.29
C LEU A 44 -8.97 0.26 -5.06
N ASP A 45 -10.24 0.66 -5.19
CA ASP A 45 -11.01 1.22 -4.08
C ASP A 45 -11.17 0.19 -2.93
N ARG A 46 -11.50 -1.06 -3.25
CA ARG A 46 -11.54 -2.16 -2.25
C ARG A 46 -10.16 -2.43 -1.63
N TYR A 47 -9.09 -2.26 -2.40
CA TYR A 47 -7.74 -2.43 -1.90
C TYR A 47 -7.37 -1.34 -0.89
N ALA A 48 -7.63 -0.07 -1.23
CA ALA A 48 -7.40 1.08 -0.35
C ALA A 48 -8.23 0.98 0.94
N GLU A 49 -9.50 0.56 0.84
CA GLU A 49 -10.39 0.28 1.98
C GLU A 49 -9.79 -0.72 2.97
N ARG A 50 -9.26 -1.83 2.47
CA ARG A 50 -8.65 -2.89 3.28
C ARG A 50 -7.33 -2.43 3.88
N LEU A 51 -6.53 -1.66 3.12
CA LEU A 51 -5.27 -1.13 3.60
C LEU A 51 -5.50 -0.12 4.73
N ALA A 52 -6.47 0.78 4.57
CA ALA A 52 -6.86 1.74 5.61
C ALA A 52 -7.26 1.06 6.92
N ARG A 53 -8.06 -0.01 6.84
CA ARG A 53 -8.46 -0.78 8.03
C ARG A 53 -7.28 -1.49 8.70
N ALA A 54 -6.37 -2.05 7.90
CA ALA A 54 -5.19 -2.73 8.43
C ALA A 54 -4.23 -1.74 9.11
N LEU A 55 -3.96 -0.59 8.48
CA LEU A 55 -3.07 0.43 9.03
C LEU A 55 -3.67 1.14 10.24
N ALA A 56 -5.00 1.32 10.29
CA ALA A 56 -5.65 1.84 11.49
C ALA A 56 -5.38 0.96 12.73
N GLY A 57 -5.34 -0.36 12.56
CA GLY A 57 -4.95 -1.27 13.64
C GLY A 57 -3.50 -1.03 14.12
N VAL A 58 -2.57 -0.80 13.17
CA VAL A 58 -1.18 -0.44 13.48
C VAL A 58 -1.10 0.89 14.23
N ILE A 59 -1.86 1.90 13.78
CA ILE A 59 -1.92 3.23 14.41
C ILE A 59 -2.45 3.12 15.83
N ASN A 60 -3.57 2.41 16.04
CA ASN A 60 -4.18 2.27 17.36
C ASN A 60 -3.26 1.57 18.38
N ILE A 61 -2.32 0.72 17.92
CA ILE A 61 -1.44 -0.06 18.81
C ILE A 61 -0.08 0.64 19.02
N LEU A 62 0.50 1.21 17.95
CA LEU A 62 1.86 1.73 17.97
C LEU A 62 1.96 3.26 17.95
N ASP A 63 0.89 3.96 17.53
CA ASP A 63 0.83 5.41 17.32
C ASP A 63 2.07 6.02 16.64
N PRO A 64 2.45 5.55 15.43
CA PRO A 64 3.68 5.98 14.79
C PRO A 64 3.55 7.38 14.18
N ASP A 65 4.62 8.18 14.22
CA ASP A 65 4.69 9.45 13.49
C ASP A 65 4.57 9.27 11.97
N ALA A 66 5.07 8.13 11.44
CA ALA A 66 5.07 7.84 10.02
C ALA A 66 4.96 6.34 9.71
N ILE A 67 4.24 6.04 8.64
CA ILE A 67 4.18 4.72 8.00
C ILE A 67 4.71 4.87 6.58
N VAL A 68 5.73 4.10 6.22
CA VAL A 68 6.31 4.11 4.87
C VAL A 68 5.88 2.84 4.13
N LEU A 69 5.20 2.99 2.98
CA LEU A 69 4.80 1.83 2.17
C LEU A 69 5.99 1.31 1.35
N GLY A 70 6.38 0.05 1.57
CA GLY A 70 7.41 -0.61 0.78
C GLY A 70 6.88 -1.42 -0.42
N GLY A 71 7.80 -1.93 -1.23
CA GLY A 71 7.53 -2.88 -2.31
C GLY A 71 6.79 -2.29 -3.51
N GLY A 72 6.43 -3.16 -4.47
CA GLY A 72 5.85 -2.73 -5.76
C GLY A 72 4.53 -1.97 -5.66
N LEU A 73 3.80 -2.11 -4.55
CA LEU A 73 2.53 -1.42 -4.32
C LEU A 73 2.71 0.05 -3.93
N SER A 74 3.89 0.42 -3.44
CA SER A 74 4.24 1.81 -3.09
C SER A 74 4.21 2.76 -4.30
N THR A 75 4.21 2.21 -5.51
CA THR A 75 4.09 2.97 -6.77
C THR A 75 2.68 3.52 -7.01
N MET A 76 1.66 2.96 -6.34
CA MET A 76 0.27 3.38 -6.47
C MET A 76 0.01 4.69 -5.73
N ARG A 77 0.17 5.81 -6.44
CA ARG A 77 0.08 7.16 -5.86
C ARG A 77 -1.23 7.47 -5.15
N HIS A 78 -2.36 6.95 -5.65
CA HIS A 78 -3.68 7.16 -5.04
C HIS A 78 -3.74 6.70 -3.57
N LEU A 79 -2.94 5.70 -3.17
CA LEU A 79 -2.94 5.21 -1.80
C LEU A 79 -2.53 6.28 -0.77
N TYR A 80 -1.66 7.22 -1.14
CA TYR A 80 -1.18 8.26 -0.22
C TYR A 80 -2.25 9.32 0.07
N GLU A 81 -3.34 9.36 -0.70
CA GLU A 81 -4.48 10.26 -0.50
C GLU A 81 -5.69 9.49 0.03
N ASP A 82 -6.02 8.36 -0.59
CA ASP A 82 -7.20 7.58 -0.24
C ASP A 82 -7.09 6.92 1.12
N VAL A 83 -5.94 6.33 1.45
CA VAL A 83 -5.78 5.60 2.72
C VAL A 83 -5.90 6.55 3.92
N PRO A 84 -5.22 7.72 3.96
CA PRO A 84 -5.42 8.67 5.05
C PRO A 84 -6.86 9.19 5.17
N ARG A 85 -7.55 9.37 4.04
CA ARG A 85 -8.98 9.74 4.04
C ARG A 85 -9.87 8.63 4.62
N LEU A 86 -9.50 7.37 4.40
CA LEU A 86 -10.32 6.20 4.74
C LEU A 86 -10.02 5.61 6.12
N TRP A 87 -8.84 5.81 6.70
CA TRP A 87 -8.47 5.12 7.94
C TRP A 87 -9.10 5.71 9.19
N GLY A 88 -9.58 6.97 9.14
CA GLY A 88 -10.03 7.71 10.32
C GLY A 88 -11.23 7.06 10.99
N ARG A 89 -12.13 6.44 10.20
CA ARG A 89 -13.28 5.68 10.71
C ARG A 89 -12.92 4.41 11.50
N HIS A 90 -11.66 3.99 11.44
CA HIS A 90 -11.16 2.77 12.10
C HIS A 90 -10.16 3.09 13.22
N ILE A 91 -9.83 4.38 13.44
CA ILE A 91 -8.92 4.84 14.49
C ILE A 91 -9.75 5.30 15.68
N ILE A 92 -9.34 4.90 16.88
CA ILE A 92 -10.10 5.17 18.12
C ILE A 92 -9.87 6.61 18.61
N SER A 93 -8.71 7.18 18.32
CA SER A 93 -8.32 8.53 18.73
C SER A 93 -9.01 9.62 17.90
N ASP A 94 -9.31 10.75 18.54
CA ASP A 94 -9.86 11.94 17.90
C ASP A 94 -8.82 12.72 17.08
N THR A 95 -7.54 12.44 17.31
CA THR A 95 -6.42 13.08 16.59
C THR A 95 -5.52 12.05 15.94
N ILE A 96 -5.16 12.29 14.67
CA ILE A 96 -4.27 11.43 13.88
C ILE A 96 -3.09 12.28 13.41
N ALA A 97 -1.92 12.07 14.02
CA ALA A 97 -0.66 12.70 13.59
C ALA A 97 0.11 11.85 12.57
N THR A 98 -0.17 10.54 12.50
CA THR A 98 0.51 9.59 11.62
C THR A 98 0.45 10.02 10.14
N ARG A 99 1.61 10.04 9.49
CA ARG A 99 1.73 10.34 8.05
C ARG A 99 1.97 9.06 7.25
N LEU A 100 1.25 8.89 6.13
CA LEU A 100 1.53 7.83 5.16
C LEU A 100 2.46 8.34 4.06
N LEU A 101 3.63 7.72 3.90
CA LEU A 101 4.70 8.24 3.06
C LEU A 101 5.21 7.21 2.03
N PRO A 102 5.65 7.67 0.84
CA PRO A 102 6.34 6.83 -0.12
C PRO A 102 7.77 6.52 0.34
N PRO A 103 8.36 5.39 -0.11
CA PRO A 103 9.74 5.06 0.20
C PRO A 103 10.68 5.94 -0.62
N MET A 104 11.73 6.47 0.01
CA MET A 104 12.70 7.34 -0.66
C MET A 104 13.85 6.57 -1.33
N HIS A 105 14.19 5.39 -0.81
CA HIS A 105 15.43 4.70 -1.18
C HIS A 105 15.23 3.47 -2.08
N GLY A 106 13.97 3.15 -2.43
CA GLY A 106 13.64 2.07 -3.38
C GLY A 106 14.40 0.78 -3.12
N ASP A 107 14.97 0.20 -4.17
CA ASP A 107 15.71 -1.06 -4.14
C ASP A 107 16.99 -1.01 -3.28
N SER A 108 17.53 0.19 -3.03
CA SER A 108 18.69 0.37 -2.15
C SER A 108 18.33 0.32 -0.66
N SER A 109 17.05 0.27 -0.30
CA SER A 109 16.60 0.30 1.10
C SER A 109 17.17 -0.87 1.92
N GLY A 110 17.28 -2.06 1.34
CA GLY A 110 17.78 -3.25 2.03
C GLY A 110 19.26 -3.14 2.41
N VAL A 111 20.11 -2.77 1.43
CA VAL A 111 21.56 -2.61 1.66
C VAL A 111 21.84 -1.46 2.61
N ARG A 112 21.13 -0.33 2.49
CA ARG A 112 21.27 0.81 3.42
C ARG A 112 20.87 0.43 4.84
N GLY A 113 19.76 -0.30 5.00
CA GLY A 113 19.32 -0.78 6.30
C GLY A 113 20.37 -1.70 6.94
N ALA A 114 20.93 -2.64 6.17
CA ALA A 114 21.98 -3.53 6.65
C ALA A 114 23.24 -2.77 7.08
N ALA A 115 23.67 -1.77 6.29
CA ALA A 115 24.83 -0.94 6.63
C ALA A 115 24.62 -0.07 7.88
N TRP A 116 23.37 0.22 8.27
CA TRP A 116 23.03 1.02 9.44
C TRP A 116 22.78 0.21 10.72
N LEU A 117 22.84 -1.13 10.65
CA LEU A 117 22.66 -1.98 11.84
C LEU A 117 23.77 -1.79 12.90
N TRP A 118 24.98 -1.45 12.47
CA TRP A 118 26.09 -1.10 13.34
C TRP A 118 26.61 0.28 12.97
N ARG A 119 26.76 1.15 13.97
CA ARG A 119 27.44 2.42 13.75
C ARG A 119 28.95 2.19 13.82
N PRO A 120 29.77 2.97 13.09
CA PRO A 120 31.22 2.89 13.20
C PRO A 120 31.71 3.09 14.64
N GLU A 121 31.01 3.92 15.43
CA GLU A 121 31.28 4.14 16.85
C GLU A 121 30.97 2.94 17.76
N ASP A 122 30.20 1.94 17.30
CA ASP A 122 29.93 0.70 18.04
C ASP A 122 30.97 -0.41 17.76
N LEU A 123 31.95 -0.14 16.88
CA LEU A 123 32.98 -1.10 16.43
C LEU A 123 34.36 -0.87 17.08
N VAL A 124 34.43 -0.10 18.16
CA VAL A 124 35.66 0.21 18.92
C VAL A 124 35.57 -0.30 20.35
#